data_AF-A0A1V2QZ86-F1
#
_entry.id   AF-A0A1V2QZ86-F1
#
_cell.length_a   1.000
_cell.length_b   1.000
_cell.length_c   1.000
_cell.angle_alpha   90.00
_cell.angle_beta   90.00
_cell.angle_gamma   90.00
#
_symmetry.space_group_name_H-M   'P 1'
#
loop_
_entity.id
_entity.type
_entity.pdbx_description
1 polymer ?
#
loop_
_entity_poly.entity_id
_entity_poly.type
_entity_poly.pdbx_seq_one_letter_code
_entity_poly.pdbx_strand_id
1 'polypeptide(L)'
;MMINENLLKSIENGTQLGKRFCFYINDELCWSSVGIQKWEKKYKVYVDEILESKMNCEEYLREEIIEFDSLNDAVFFINDNTRVNINELATCKGQKIFNPKFN
;
A
#
# COMPACT_ATOMS: atom_id res chain seq x y z
N MET A 1 -11.30 6.59 -13.82
CA MET A 1 -10.73 5.24 -13.58
C MET A 1 -11.81 4.40 -12.90
N MET A 2 -12.08 3.17 -13.38
CA MET A 2 -13.03 2.28 -12.69
C MET A 2 -12.27 1.36 -11.73
N ILE A 3 -12.70 1.36 -10.46
CA ILE A 3 -12.19 0.48 -9.42
C ILE A 3 -13.14 -0.71 -9.34
N ASN A 4 -12.60 -1.92 -9.19
CA ASN A 4 -13.43 -3.11 -8.99
C ASN A 4 -14.34 -2.95 -7.76
N GLU A 5 -15.66 -3.11 -7.94
CA GLU A 5 -16.67 -2.93 -6.89
C GLU A 5 -16.43 -3.84 -5.67
N ASN A 6 -15.91 -5.04 -5.88
CA ASN A 6 -15.59 -5.95 -4.78
C ASN A 6 -14.41 -5.42 -3.95
N LEU A 7 -13.41 -4.80 -4.58
CA LEU A 7 -12.29 -4.17 -3.86
C LEU A 7 -12.78 -2.97 -3.06
N LEU A 8 -13.62 -2.12 -3.67
CA LEU A 8 -14.25 -0.99 -2.96
C LEU A 8 -14.98 -1.46 -1.71
N LYS A 9 -15.85 -2.47 -1.86
CA LYS A 9 -16.60 -3.04 -0.74
C LYS A 9 -15.68 -3.62 0.34
N SER A 10 -14.59 -4.27 -0.04
CA SER A 10 -13.59 -4.76 0.92
C SER A 10 -12.94 -3.63 1.70
N ILE A 11 -12.50 -2.55 1.04
CA ILE A 11 -11.90 -1.39 1.70
C ILE A 11 -12.91 -0.73 2.63
N GLU A 12 -14.14 -0.52 2.17
CA GLU A 12 -15.22 0.09 2.97
C GLU A 12 -15.55 -0.71 4.23
N ASN A 13 -15.44 -2.04 4.17
CA ASN A 13 -15.61 -2.94 5.30
C ASN A 13 -14.39 -2.98 6.24
N GLY A 14 -13.35 -2.18 5.99
CA GLY A 14 -12.12 -2.15 6.77
C GLY A 14 -11.20 -3.34 6.52
N THR A 15 -11.39 -4.06 5.41
CA THR A 15 -10.45 -5.12 5.00
C THR A 15 -9.19 -4.48 4.46
N GLN A 16 -8.02 -4.97 4.89
CA GLN A 16 -6.75 -4.53 4.35
C GLN A 16 -6.51 -5.19 2.99
N LEU A 17 -6.28 -4.37 1.97
CA LEU A 17 -5.80 -4.82 0.67
C LEU A 17 -4.34 -4.45 0.54
N GLY A 18 -3.59 -5.20 -0.28
CA GLY A 18 -2.27 -4.78 -0.67
C GLY A 18 -1.59 -5.70 -1.66
N LYS A 19 -0.37 -5.31 -2.01
CA LYS A 19 0.49 -5.99 -2.98
C LYS A 19 1.95 -5.80 -2.59
N ARG A 20 2.72 -6.87 -2.72
CA ARG A 20 4.19 -6.82 -2.72
C ARG A 20 4.68 -7.03 -4.14
N PHE A 21 5.71 -6.30 -4.52
CA PHE A 21 6.32 -6.38 -5.83
C PHE A 21 7.77 -5.88 -5.76
N CYS A 22 8.50 -6.04 -6.84
CA CYS A 22 9.84 -5.50 -6.96
C CYS A 22 10.02 -4.79 -8.31
N PHE A 23 10.99 -3.90 -8.35
CA PHE A 23 11.39 -3.15 -9.54
C PHE A 23 12.85 -2.73 -9.41
N TYR A 24 13.48 -2.36 -10.53
CA TYR A 24 14.86 -1.89 -10.52
C TYR A 24 14.95 -0.37 -10.33
N ILE A 25 15.90 0.07 -9.50
CA ILE A 25 16.36 1.46 -9.36
C ILE A 25 17.88 1.44 -9.55
N ASN A 26 18.41 2.11 -10.57
CA ASN A 26 19.85 2.16 -10.85
C ASN A 26 20.52 0.77 -10.86
N ASP A 27 19.90 -0.21 -11.53
CA ASP A 27 20.32 -1.62 -11.62
C ASP A 27 20.29 -2.42 -10.30
N GLU A 28 19.80 -1.85 -9.20
CA GLU A 28 19.55 -2.56 -7.94
C GLU A 28 18.08 -2.98 -7.81
N LEU A 29 17.85 -4.19 -7.29
CA LEU A 29 16.49 -4.69 -7.02
C LEU A 29 15.91 -3.98 -5.79
N CYS A 30 14.83 -3.25 -5.98
CA CYS A 30 14.03 -2.64 -4.93
C CYS A 30 12.77 -3.45 -4.71
N TRP A 31 12.49 -3.79 -3.46
CA TRP A 31 11.23 -4.38 -3.01
C TRP A 31 10.30 -3.29 -2.52
N SER A 32 9.00 -3.46 -2.75
CA SER A 32 7.97 -2.55 -2.27
C SER A 32 6.68 -3.27 -1.88
N SER A 33 6.08 -2.81 -0.79
CA SER A 33 4.77 -3.19 -0.31
C SER A 33 3.87 -1.96 -0.34
N VAL A 34 2.69 -2.10 -0.93
CA VAL A 34 1.63 -1.09 -0.88
C VAL A 34 0.39 -1.70 -0.26
N GLY A 35 -0.19 -1.03 0.73
CA GLY A 35 -1.40 -1.47 1.42
C GLY A 35 -2.41 -0.34 1.61
N ILE A 36 -3.70 -0.68 1.64
CA ILE A 36 -4.79 0.26 1.94
C ILE A 36 -5.79 -0.37 2.90
N GLN A 37 -6.27 0.39 3.88
CA GLN A 37 -7.33 -0.02 4.79
C GLN A 37 -8.15 1.19 5.27
N LYS A 38 -9.48 1.05 5.34
CA LYS A 38 -10.31 2.00 6.08
C LYS A 38 -10.21 1.71 7.58
N TRP A 39 -9.90 2.74 8.37
CA TRP A 39 -9.79 2.67 9.83
C TRP A 39 -10.31 3.96 10.45
N GLU A 40 -11.20 3.85 11.46
CA GLU A 40 -11.77 5.01 12.17
C GLU A 40 -12.27 6.15 11.26
N LYS A 41 -12.93 5.78 10.15
CA LYS A 41 -13.46 6.67 9.09
C LYS A 41 -12.41 7.29 8.16
N LYS A 42 -11.12 7.08 8.38
CA LYS A 42 -10.04 7.46 7.47
C LYS A 42 -9.65 6.30 6.57
N TYR A 43 -9.03 6.61 5.44
CA TYR A 43 -8.37 5.63 4.58
C TYR A 43 -6.87 5.76 4.79
N LYS A 44 -6.22 4.68 5.22
CA LYS A 44 -4.78 4.64 5.43
C LYS A 44 -4.12 3.90 4.30
N VAL A 45 -3.09 4.50 3.70
CA VAL A 45 -2.22 3.87 2.72
C VAL A 45 -0.84 3.69 3.34
N TYR A 46 -0.33 2.47 3.30
CA TYR A 46 1.05 2.14 3.68
C TYR A 46 1.88 1.94 2.43
N VAL A 47 3.10 2.47 2.45
CA VAL A 47 4.12 2.19 1.44
C VAL A 47 5.45 1.90 2.12
N ASP A 48 6.06 0.78 1.78
CA ASP A 48 7.50 0.55 1.98
C ASP A 48 8.22 0.41 0.64
N GLU A 49 9.47 0.85 0.62
CA GLU A 49 10.43 0.61 -0.46
C GLU A 49 11.81 0.38 0.16
N ILE A 50 12.46 -0.74 -0.18
CA ILE A 50 13.79 -1.10 0.33
C ILE A 50 14.60 -1.81 -0.74
N LEU A 51 15.86 -1.41 -0.89
CA LEU A 51 16.80 -2.13 -1.75
C LEU A 51 17.12 -3.48 -1.14
N GLU A 52 17.20 -4.53 -1.96
CA GLU A 52 17.56 -5.88 -1.51
C GLU A 52 18.91 -5.88 -0.76
N SER A 53 19.85 -5.04 -1.20
CA SER A 53 21.16 -4.80 -0.57
C SER A 53 21.08 -4.22 0.85
N LYS A 54 19.96 -3.59 1.21
CA LYS A 54 19.72 -2.87 2.48
C LYS A 54 18.76 -3.58 3.42
N MET A 55 18.18 -4.72 3.02
CA MET A 55 17.22 -5.46 3.83
C MET A 55 17.81 -5.98 5.15
N ASN A 56 19.09 -6.32 5.17
CA ASN A 56 19.78 -6.84 6.35
C ASN A 56 19.94 -5.80 7.47
N CYS A 57 19.95 -4.51 7.14
CA CYS A 57 20.04 -3.41 8.08
C CYS A 57 18.74 -2.63 8.23
N GLU A 58 17.64 -3.09 7.60
CA GLU A 58 16.32 -2.43 7.60
C GLU A 58 16.41 -0.94 7.20
N GLU A 59 17.29 -0.60 6.26
CA GLU A 59 17.46 0.77 5.78
C GLU A 59 16.51 1.04 4.59
N TYR A 60 15.28 1.43 4.92
CA TYR A 60 14.23 1.73 3.94
C TYR A 60 14.53 3.02 3.16
N LEU A 61 14.24 2.99 1.85
CA LEU A 61 14.19 4.18 1.00
C LEU A 61 12.94 5.02 1.29
N ARG A 62 11.85 4.32 1.61
CA ARG A 62 10.55 4.88 1.94
C ARG A 62 9.88 3.94 2.91
N GLU A 63 9.34 4.48 3.99
CA GLU A 63 8.43 3.77 4.88
C GLU A 63 7.49 4.80 5.47
N GLU A 64 6.21 4.74 5.10
CA GLU A 64 5.23 5.73 5.55
C GLU A 64 3.81 5.16 5.60
N ILE A 65 3.01 5.73 6.50
CA ILE A 65 1.55 5.58 6.52
C ILE A 65 0.95 6.96 6.29
N ILE A 66 0.10 7.08 5.27
CA ILE A 66 -0.57 8.34 4.94
C ILE A 66 -2.07 8.16 5.13
N GLU A 67 -2.70 9.16 5.75
CA GLU A 67 -4.13 9.17 6.01
C GLU A 67 -4.87 10.08 5.04
N PHE A 68 -6.04 9.61 4.57
CA PHE A 68 -6.92 10.34 3.69
C PHE A 68 -8.34 10.36 4.24
N ASP A 69 -9.03 11.48 4.02
CA ASP A 69 -10.45 11.64 4.34
C ASP A 69 -11.38 10.99 3.31
N SER A 70 -10.90 10.79 2.09
CA SER A 70 -11.66 10.18 1.02
C SER A 70 -10.95 8.98 0.41
N LEU A 71 -11.73 7.98 0.00
CA LEU A 71 -11.21 6.82 -0.72
C LEU A 71 -10.58 7.23 -2.05
N ASN A 72 -11.17 8.23 -2.71
CA ASN A 72 -10.67 8.71 -3.99
C ASN A 72 -9.26 9.28 -3.86
N ASP A 73 -8.98 10.07 -2.82
CA ASP A 73 -7.64 10.64 -2.60
C ASP A 73 -6.62 9.55 -2.31
N ALA A 74 -6.98 8.56 -1.49
CA ALA A 74 -6.13 7.40 -1.23
C ALA A 74 -5.83 6.61 -2.52
N VAL A 75 -6.82 6.46 -3.39
CA VAL A 75 -6.67 5.77 -4.67
C VAL A 75 -5.81 6.58 -5.64
N PHE A 76 -6.01 7.89 -5.74
CA PHE A 76 -5.16 8.76 -6.56
C PHE A 76 -3.72 8.69 -6.09
N PHE A 77 -3.50 8.74 -4.78
CA PHE A 77 -2.17 8.59 -4.20
C PHE A 77 -1.52 7.26 -4.62
N ILE A 78 -2.23 6.13 -4.50
CA ILE A 78 -1.68 4.81 -4.90
C ILE A 78 -1.26 4.82 -6.37
N ASN A 79 -2.11 5.28 -7.29
CA ASN A 79 -1.78 5.20 -8.72
C ASN A 79 -0.70 6.20 -9.15
N ASP A 80 -0.63 7.37 -8.51
CA ASP A 80 0.24 8.47 -8.97
C ASP A 80 1.57 8.52 -8.21
N ASN A 81 1.62 8.02 -6.96
CA ASN A 81 2.78 8.10 -6.08
C ASN A 81 3.37 6.73 -5.74
N THR A 82 2.83 5.65 -6.31
CA THR A 82 3.42 4.32 -6.21
C THR A 82 3.54 3.70 -7.60
N ARG A 83 4.15 2.52 -7.69
CA ARG A 83 4.32 1.77 -8.94
C ARG A 83 3.25 0.71 -9.15
N VAL A 84 2.13 0.77 -8.43
CA VAL A 84 1.01 -0.17 -8.57
C VAL A 84 -0.32 0.56 -8.75
N ASN A 85 -1.23 -0.08 -9.47
CA ASN A 85 -2.61 0.34 -9.58
C ASN A 85 -3.46 -0.26 -8.45
N ILE A 86 -4.50 0.47 -8.01
CA ILE A 86 -5.45 -0.02 -7.01
C ILE A 86 -6.07 -1.39 -7.37
N ASN A 87 -6.30 -1.65 -8.66
CA ASN A 87 -6.89 -2.91 -9.13
C ASN A 87 -5.94 -4.10 -9.06
N GLU A 88 -4.66 -3.87 -8.79
CA GLU A 88 -3.67 -4.93 -8.59
C GLU A 88 -3.56 -5.35 -7.12
N LEU A 89 -4.18 -4.59 -6.19
CA LEU A 89 -4.20 -4.95 -4.78
C LEU A 89 -5.15 -6.12 -4.54
N ALA A 90 -4.76 -7.01 -3.64
CA ALA A 90 -5.55 -8.16 -3.24
C ALA A 90 -5.81 -8.13 -1.73
N THR A 91 -6.89 -8.78 -1.29
CA THR A 91 -7.17 -8.96 0.14
C THR A 91 -6.03 -9.67 0.84
N CYS A 92 -5.51 -9.06 1.90
CA CYS A 92 -4.51 -9.64 2.78
C CYS A 92 -5.16 -10.72 3.66
N LYS A 93 -5.13 -11.99 3.23
CA LYS A 93 -5.71 -13.12 3.97
C LYS A 93 -4.81 -13.48 5.17
N GLY A 94 -5.14 -12.97 6.35
CA GLY A 94 -4.52 -13.35 7.63
C GLY A 94 -3.19 -12.65 7.95
N GLN A 95 -2.44 -12.16 6.96
CA GLN A 95 -1.23 -11.37 7.17
C GLN A 95 -1.46 -9.92 6.75
N LYS A 96 -1.65 -9.03 7.72
CA LYS A 96 -1.69 -7.59 7.48
C LYS A 96 -0.30 -7.08 7.10
N ILE A 97 -0.24 -6.18 6.12
CA ILE A 97 0.98 -5.51 5.68
C ILE A 97 1.36 -4.41 6.67
N PHE A 98 0.37 -3.72 7.24
CA PHE A 98 0.60 -2.67 8.24
C PHE A 98 -0.44 -2.70 9.36
N ASN A 99 -0.11 -2.07 10.48
CA ASN A 99 -1.04 -1.84 11.58
C ASN A 99 -1.73 -0.47 11.40
N PRO A 100 -3.05 -0.41 11.16
CA PRO A 100 -3.74 0.85 10.92
C PRO A 100 -3.83 1.76 12.16
N LYS A 101 -3.42 1.28 13.34
CA LYS A 101 -3.32 2.11 14.55
C LYS A 101 -2.07 3.00 14.56
N PHE A 102 -1.09 2.73 13.71
CA PHE A 102 0.14 3.51 13.62
C PHE A 102 -0.01 4.64 12.60
N ASN A 103 0.83 5.67 12.79
CA ASN A 103 0.97 6.85 11.95
C ASN A 103 2.43 6.96 11.54
#